data_AF-A0A3C0C912-F1
#
_entry.id   AF-A0A3C0C912-F1
#
_cell.length_a   1.000
_cell.length_b   1.000
_cell.length_c   1.000
_cell.angle_alpha   90.00
_cell.angle_beta   90.00
_cell.angle_gamma   90.00
#
_symmetry.space_group_name_H-M   'P 1'
#
loop_
_entity.id
_entity.type
_entity.pdbx_description
1 polymer ?
#
loop_
_entity_poly.entity_id
_entity_poly.type
_entity_poly.pdbx_seq_one_letter_code
_entity_poly.pdbx_strand_id
1 'polypeptide(L)'
;MINDILKNSLIKLGAAVLLYLPCHLTYAAKCAELADPAMLPLKVESSKCYEIVSDGTFNNGVEISGQVIIKAGSSVTLAKANTLNLKRRGSLTVRGELIAEDNSTLNLELMSSFLSQGRTVLKADTTVNLGKSSTFKSIGALEVFPQSLFALTDNAKVELSARSVFDNALISMKGGNFENKGTLEFSAGSRIIASKNAILANHGRFTLSSGSAVTLSGSSQLSNRRNILLQGSLSFADTASCVNYGIFEVEQGGSLLFSDGASLGNQHVMNLKGFMSMSDHSAFENRNGLKIYASGLLELDGSSRLINRGSIYNDGGMATSGEAVFDNRKFYFDARNKPQEQAPAVPRQGI
;
A
#
# COMPACT_ATOMS: atom_id res chain seq x y z
N MET A 1 41.25 48.43 -36.87
CA MET A 1 42.28 47.81 -37.73
C MET A 1 42.41 46.37 -37.28
N ILE A 2 41.47 45.45 -37.54
CA ILE A 2 40.89 44.97 -38.81
C ILE A 2 41.97 44.51 -39.78
N ASN A 3 41.92 43.20 -40.07
CA ASN A 3 42.65 42.42 -41.08
C ASN A 3 44.16 42.27 -40.86
N ASP A 4 44.59 41.07 -40.44
CA ASP A 4 45.68 40.31 -41.10
C ASP A 4 46.19 39.10 -40.29
N ILE A 5 45.30 38.27 -39.73
CA ILE A 5 45.68 36.92 -39.27
C ILE A 5 44.60 35.90 -39.64
N LEU A 6 44.20 35.90 -40.92
CA LEU A 6 43.38 34.86 -41.54
C LEU A 6 43.96 34.55 -42.92
N LYS A 7 45.12 33.88 -42.94
CA LYS A 7 45.68 33.14 -44.09
C LYS A 7 46.92 32.39 -43.59
N ASN A 8 46.91 31.06 -43.73
CA ASN A 8 48.02 30.09 -43.52
C ASN A 8 47.98 29.18 -42.28
N SER A 9 46.91 28.41 -42.11
CA SER A 9 47.06 27.07 -41.51
C SER A 9 46.07 26.01 -42.03
N LEU A 10 45.57 26.19 -43.26
CA LEU A 10 44.92 25.12 -44.02
C LEU A 10 46.01 24.42 -44.83
N ILE A 11 46.52 23.29 -44.33
CA ILE A 11 47.03 22.11 -45.07
C ILE A 11 47.60 21.14 -44.03
N LYS A 12 47.14 19.89 -44.08
CA LYS A 12 47.58 18.68 -43.33
C LYS A 12 47.01 18.49 -41.92
N LEU A 13 45.81 17.92 -41.87
CA LEU A 13 45.51 16.79 -40.97
C LEU A 13 44.29 16.04 -41.52
N GLY A 14 44.56 15.16 -42.49
CA GLY A 14 43.68 14.04 -42.79
C GLY A 14 44.12 12.86 -41.92
N ALA A 15 43.24 12.39 -41.04
CA ALA A 15 43.19 11.00 -40.57
C ALA A 15 41.98 10.80 -39.63
N ALA A 16 41.10 9.89 -40.04
CA ALA A 16 40.21 9.08 -39.19
C ALA A 16 39.17 9.80 -38.30
N VAL A 17 38.07 10.24 -38.91
CA VAL A 17 36.76 10.25 -38.23
C VAL A 17 36.16 8.85 -38.36
N LEU A 18 36.51 7.95 -37.42
CA LEU A 18 35.80 6.69 -37.26
C LEU A 18 34.52 6.98 -36.46
N LEU A 19 33.38 6.75 -37.11
CA LEU A 19 32.04 6.80 -36.52
C LEU A 19 31.94 5.88 -35.30
N TYR A 20 31.94 6.47 -34.10
CA TYR A 20 31.38 5.83 -32.91
C TYR A 20 29.90 6.24 -32.80
N LEU A 21 29.03 5.56 -33.54
CA LEU A 21 27.63 5.43 -33.16
C LEU A 21 27.56 4.37 -32.05
N PRO A 22 27.10 4.68 -30.82
CA PRO A 22 26.64 3.64 -29.93
C PRO A 22 25.32 3.10 -30.48
N CYS A 23 25.42 2.00 -31.23
CA CYS A 23 24.29 1.19 -31.63
C CYS A 23 23.71 0.51 -30.38
N HIS A 24 22.91 1.24 -29.60
CA HIS A 24 21.99 0.65 -28.63
C HIS A 24 20.71 0.21 -29.34
N LEU A 25 20.85 -0.65 -30.35
CA LEU A 25 19.76 -1.51 -30.78
C LEU A 25 19.80 -2.74 -29.86
N THR A 26 19.15 -2.62 -28.70
CA THR A 26 18.62 -3.79 -28.02
C THR A 26 17.53 -4.35 -28.93
N TYR A 27 17.93 -5.18 -29.90
CA TYR A 27 17.00 -6.12 -30.50
C TYR A 27 16.48 -6.98 -29.35
N ALA A 28 15.27 -6.67 -28.87
CA ALA A 28 14.54 -7.54 -27.98
C ALA A 28 14.39 -8.86 -28.74
N ALA A 29 15.21 -9.85 -28.40
CA ALA A 29 15.10 -11.17 -28.98
C ALA A 29 13.65 -11.62 -28.79
N LYS A 30 12.96 -11.90 -29.90
CA LYS A 30 11.56 -12.34 -29.88
C LYS A 30 11.48 -13.59 -28.99
N CYS A 31 10.62 -13.57 -27.98
CA CYS A 31 10.45 -14.69 -27.06
C CYS A 31 10.03 -15.95 -27.81
N ALA A 32 10.54 -17.11 -27.39
CA ALA A 32 10.12 -18.38 -27.96
C ALA A 32 8.69 -18.69 -27.52
N GLU A 33 7.78 -18.88 -28.48
CA GLU A 33 6.39 -19.19 -28.19
C GLU A 33 6.24 -20.65 -27.73
N LEU A 34 5.51 -20.88 -26.65
CA LEU A 34 5.18 -22.19 -26.11
C LEU A 34 3.66 -22.38 -26.17
N ALA A 35 3.23 -23.36 -26.98
CA ALA A 35 1.83 -23.75 -27.12
C ALA A 35 1.34 -24.70 -26.02
N ASP A 36 2.21 -25.06 -25.07
CA ASP A 36 1.86 -25.81 -23.87
C ASP A 36 2.76 -25.33 -22.71
N PRO A 37 2.21 -24.81 -21.60
CA PRO A 37 2.99 -24.43 -20.42
C PRO A 37 3.88 -25.55 -19.87
N ALA A 38 3.52 -26.82 -20.05
CA ALA A 38 4.30 -27.96 -19.60
C ALA A 38 5.63 -28.12 -20.36
N MET A 39 5.78 -27.48 -21.52
CA MET A 39 7.03 -27.45 -22.29
C MET A 39 8.02 -26.42 -21.76
N LEU A 40 7.64 -25.58 -20.80
CA LEU A 40 8.55 -24.62 -20.20
C LEU A 40 9.70 -25.39 -19.50
N PRO A 41 10.97 -25.09 -19.82
CA PRO A 41 12.09 -25.73 -19.13
C PRO A 41 12.02 -25.48 -17.63
N LEU A 42 12.37 -26.48 -16.82
CA LEU A 42 12.43 -26.35 -15.36
C LEU A 42 13.36 -25.23 -14.91
N LYS A 43 14.35 -24.86 -15.74
CA LYS A 43 15.25 -23.73 -15.54
C LYS A 43 15.27 -22.84 -16.78
N VAL A 44 14.73 -21.63 -16.65
CA VAL A 44 14.79 -20.57 -17.67
C VAL A 44 16.03 -19.72 -17.41
N GLU A 45 17.05 -19.87 -18.24
CA GLU A 45 18.31 -19.12 -18.13
C GLU A 45 18.13 -17.62 -18.36
N SER A 46 19.04 -16.80 -17.83
CA SER A 46 18.97 -15.33 -17.86
C SER A 46 18.92 -14.70 -19.26
N SER A 47 19.39 -15.41 -20.28
CA SER A 47 19.38 -14.96 -21.68
C SER A 47 18.15 -15.43 -22.47
N LYS A 48 17.25 -16.21 -21.85
CA LYS A 48 16.11 -16.83 -22.52
C LYS A 48 14.82 -16.10 -22.20
N CYS A 49 13.96 -16.01 -23.21
CA CYS A 49 12.59 -15.53 -23.06
C CYS A 49 11.60 -16.54 -23.66
N TYR A 50 10.54 -16.85 -22.92
CA TYR A 50 9.43 -17.68 -23.37
C TYR A 50 8.11 -16.93 -23.27
N GLU A 51 7.24 -17.06 -24.28
CA GLU A 51 5.86 -16.57 -24.25
C GLU A 51 4.90 -17.75 -24.35
N ILE A 52 4.06 -17.93 -23.34
CA ILE A 52 3.04 -18.97 -23.28
C ILE A 52 1.79 -18.43 -23.95
N VAL A 53 1.32 -19.12 -24.99
CA VAL A 53 0.26 -18.63 -25.89
C VAL A 53 -1.05 -19.40 -25.80
N SER A 54 -1.15 -20.34 -24.88
CA SER A 54 -2.30 -21.22 -24.68
C SER A 54 -2.52 -21.50 -23.20
N ASP A 55 -3.69 -22.06 -22.88
CA ASP A 55 -4.02 -22.48 -21.53
C ASP A 55 -3.23 -23.74 -21.14
N GLY A 56 -3.00 -23.92 -19.85
CA GLY A 56 -2.41 -25.16 -19.35
C GLY A 56 -1.84 -25.02 -17.94
N THR A 57 -0.91 -25.91 -17.59
CA THR A 57 -0.45 -26.05 -16.20
C THR A 57 1.07 -26.18 -16.10
N PHE A 58 1.67 -25.45 -15.15
CA PHE A 58 3.00 -25.74 -14.64
C PHE A 58 2.93 -26.90 -13.65
N ASN A 59 3.18 -28.10 -14.16
CA ASN A 59 3.11 -29.35 -13.38
C ASN A 59 4.32 -29.59 -12.48
N ASN A 60 5.40 -28.83 -12.66
CA ASN A 60 6.63 -28.96 -11.87
C ASN A 60 7.05 -27.62 -11.31
N GLY A 61 7.93 -27.64 -10.32
CA GLY A 61 8.60 -26.43 -9.87
C GLY A 61 9.48 -25.83 -10.98
N VAL A 62 9.40 -24.52 -11.19
CA VAL A 62 10.13 -23.80 -12.25
C VAL A 62 11.04 -22.75 -11.63
N GLU A 63 12.27 -22.65 -12.12
CA GLU A 63 13.21 -21.58 -11.80
C GLU A 63 13.39 -20.64 -12.98
N ILE A 64 13.09 -19.37 -12.78
CA ILE A 64 13.15 -18.34 -13.83
C ILE A 64 14.25 -17.35 -13.49
N SER A 65 15.35 -17.40 -14.21
CA SER A 65 16.39 -16.36 -14.23
C SER A 65 16.26 -15.42 -15.42
N GLY A 66 15.58 -15.86 -16.48
CA GLY A 66 15.28 -15.07 -17.69
C GLY A 66 13.90 -14.42 -17.63
N GLN A 67 13.15 -14.50 -18.73
CA GLN A 67 11.83 -13.91 -18.86
C GLN A 67 10.78 -14.95 -19.27
N VAL A 68 9.64 -14.94 -18.59
CA VAL A 68 8.45 -15.69 -18.98
C VAL A 68 7.28 -14.73 -19.09
N ILE A 69 6.51 -14.87 -20.16
CA ILE A 69 5.31 -14.08 -20.42
C ILE A 69 4.14 -15.04 -20.58
N ILE A 70 3.05 -14.84 -19.84
CA ILE A 70 1.75 -15.47 -20.13
C ILE A 70 0.97 -14.49 -21.00
N LYS A 71 0.66 -14.88 -22.23
CA LYS A 71 0.02 -14.01 -23.22
C LYS A 71 -1.41 -13.63 -22.80
N ALA A 72 -1.88 -12.49 -23.28
CA ALA A 72 -3.27 -12.09 -23.10
C ALA A 72 -4.20 -13.12 -23.74
N GLY A 73 -5.27 -13.49 -23.03
CA GLY A 73 -6.20 -14.53 -23.45
C GLY A 73 -5.82 -15.96 -23.07
N SER A 74 -4.64 -16.19 -22.50
CA SER A 74 -4.21 -17.49 -21.97
C SER A 74 -4.35 -17.55 -20.45
N SER A 75 -4.73 -18.71 -19.91
CA SER A 75 -4.80 -19.00 -18.47
C SER A 75 -3.84 -20.12 -18.09
N VAL A 76 -2.88 -19.82 -17.22
CA VAL A 76 -1.89 -20.78 -16.75
C VAL A 76 -2.09 -21.07 -15.28
N THR A 77 -2.12 -22.34 -14.94
CA THR A 77 -2.24 -22.81 -13.57
C THR A 77 -0.86 -23.25 -13.06
N LEU A 78 -0.41 -22.73 -11.91
CA LEU A 78 0.66 -23.36 -11.13
C LEU A 78 0.00 -24.46 -10.28
N ALA A 79 0.33 -25.72 -10.58
CA ALA A 79 -0.33 -26.86 -9.93
C ALA A 79 -0.08 -26.89 -8.41
N LYS A 80 -0.98 -27.58 -7.72
CA LYS A 80 -1.02 -27.69 -6.25
C LYS A 80 0.36 -28.06 -5.69
N ALA A 81 0.75 -27.37 -4.61
CA ALA A 81 2.03 -27.58 -3.92
C ALA A 81 3.30 -27.37 -4.77
N ASN A 82 3.19 -26.82 -5.98
CA ASN A 82 4.36 -26.48 -6.79
C ASN A 82 4.92 -25.11 -6.45
N THR A 83 6.20 -24.94 -6.79
CA THR A 83 6.94 -23.71 -6.53
C THR A 83 7.40 -23.05 -7.82
N LEU A 84 7.10 -21.78 -7.99
CA LEU A 84 7.66 -20.93 -9.03
C LEU A 84 8.67 -19.97 -8.40
N ASN A 85 9.94 -20.11 -8.78
CA ASN A 85 11.05 -19.33 -8.25
C ASN A 85 11.53 -18.32 -9.30
N LEU A 86 11.26 -17.04 -9.09
CA LEU A 86 11.93 -15.98 -9.81
C LEU A 86 13.29 -15.73 -9.17
N LYS A 87 14.34 -16.28 -9.79
CA LYS A 87 15.73 -16.13 -9.38
C LYS A 87 16.22 -14.72 -9.68
N ARG A 88 17.51 -14.46 -9.40
CA ARG A 88 18.13 -13.14 -9.56
C ARG A 88 17.78 -12.49 -10.90
N ARG A 89 17.08 -11.35 -10.86
CA ARG A 89 16.62 -10.57 -12.03
C ARG A 89 15.68 -11.32 -12.99
N GLY A 90 15.21 -12.50 -12.61
CA GLY A 90 14.19 -13.23 -13.35
C GLY A 90 12.87 -12.48 -13.34
N SER A 91 12.11 -12.62 -14.43
CA SER A 91 10.85 -11.90 -14.60
C SER A 91 9.72 -12.80 -15.09
N LEU A 92 8.55 -12.63 -14.48
CA LEU A 92 7.30 -13.21 -14.95
C LEU A 92 6.31 -12.08 -15.22
N THR A 93 5.81 -12.01 -16.46
CA THR A 93 4.76 -11.08 -16.85
C THR A 93 3.47 -11.84 -17.18
N VAL A 94 2.40 -11.57 -16.45
CA VAL A 94 1.09 -12.20 -16.64
C VAL A 94 0.17 -11.23 -17.38
N ARG A 95 0.04 -11.34 -18.71
CA ARG A 95 -0.91 -10.55 -19.50
C ARG A 95 -2.30 -11.17 -19.55
N GLY A 96 -2.37 -12.50 -19.51
CA GLY A 96 -3.60 -13.27 -19.37
C GLY A 96 -3.93 -13.53 -17.91
N GLU A 97 -3.99 -14.81 -17.53
CA GLU A 97 -4.31 -15.23 -16.18
C GLU A 97 -3.24 -16.17 -15.61
N LEU A 98 -2.93 -16.00 -14.32
CA LEU A 98 -2.16 -16.95 -13.51
C LEU A 98 -3.03 -17.40 -12.33
N ILE A 99 -3.21 -18.71 -12.17
CA ILE A 99 -3.86 -19.31 -11.02
C ILE A 99 -2.83 -20.13 -10.25
N ALA A 100 -2.48 -19.73 -9.04
CA ALA A 100 -1.71 -20.56 -8.14
C ALA A 100 -2.68 -21.42 -7.32
N GLU A 101 -2.64 -22.73 -7.54
CA GLU A 101 -3.47 -23.70 -6.80
C GLU A 101 -3.04 -23.81 -5.34
N ASP A 102 -3.83 -24.54 -4.54
CA ASP A 102 -3.62 -24.62 -3.11
C ASP A 102 -2.17 -24.99 -2.73
N ASN A 103 -1.66 -24.42 -1.65
CA ASN A 103 -0.31 -24.70 -1.13
C ASN A 103 0.83 -24.39 -2.11
N SER A 104 0.56 -23.69 -3.21
CA SER A 104 1.61 -23.29 -4.15
C SER A 104 2.49 -22.21 -3.55
N THR A 105 3.72 -22.09 -4.06
CA THR A 105 4.67 -21.08 -3.60
C THR A 105 5.23 -20.25 -4.75
N LEU A 106 5.22 -18.94 -4.60
CA LEU A 106 5.80 -17.96 -5.50
C LEU A 106 6.98 -17.28 -4.78
N ASN A 107 8.20 -17.62 -5.16
CA ASN A 107 9.40 -17.05 -4.55
C ASN A 107 10.02 -16.00 -5.46
N LEU A 108 10.13 -14.77 -4.97
CA LEU A 108 10.78 -13.66 -5.66
C LEU A 108 12.09 -13.33 -4.95
N GLU A 109 13.20 -13.74 -5.57
CA GLU A 109 14.54 -13.52 -5.06
C GLU A 109 15.13 -12.18 -5.54
N LEU A 110 16.45 -11.99 -5.38
CA LEU A 110 17.18 -10.74 -5.60
C LEU A 110 16.80 -10.01 -6.89
N MET A 111 16.18 -8.84 -6.76
CA MET A 111 15.80 -7.97 -7.88
C MET A 111 14.94 -8.63 -8.96
N SER A 112 14.25 -9.73 -8.62
CA SER A 112 13.28 -10.36 -9.51
C SER A 112 12.00 -9.54 -9.62
N SER A 113 11.24 -9.75 -10.69
CA SER A 113 10.00 -9.02 -10.93
C SER A 113 8.83 -9.91 -11.34
N PHE A 114 7.73 -9.76 -10.64
CA PHE A 114 6.43 -10.27 -11.05
C PHE A 114 5.55 -9.10 -11.48
N LEU A 115 5.03 -9.14 -12.70
CA LEU A 115 4.12 -8.14 -13.22
C LEU A 115 2.83 -8.81 -13.70
N SER A 116 1.74 -8.65 -12.96
CA SER A 116 0.39 -9.01 -13.43
C SER A 116 -0.27 -7.82 -14.12
N GLN A 117 -0.56 -7.96 -15.40
CA GLN A 117 -1.36 -7.03 -16.20
C GLN A 117 -2.80 -7.52 -16.38
N GLY A 118 -3.03 -8.84 -16.38
CA GLY A 118 -4.35 -9.45 -16.42
C GLY A 118 -4.84 -9.87 -15.04
N ARG A 119 -5.20 -11.13 -14.84
CA ARG A 119 -5.71 -11.65 -13.56
C ARG A 119 -4.67 -12.54 -12.88
N THR A 120 -4.51 -12.39 -11.56
CA THR A 120 -3.76 -13.33 -10.73
C THR A 120 -4.63 -13.80 -9.60
N VAL A 121 -4.76 -15.11 -9.46
CA VAL A 121 -5.52 -15.76 -8.38
C VAL A 121 -4.57 -16.60 -7.57
N LEU A 122 -4.52 -16.36 -6.27
CA LEU A 122 -3.75 -17.16 -5.32
C LEU A 122 -4.76 -17.91 -4.46
N LYS A 123 -4.89 -19.22 -4.68
CA LYS A 123 -5.82 -20.08 -3.93
C LYS A 123 -5.33 -20.35 -2.51
N ALA A 124 -6.07 -21.16 -1.77
CA ALA A 124 -5.86 -21.37 -0.35
C ALA A 124 -4.42 -21.80 -0.02
N ASP A 125 -3.90 -21.32 1.11
CA ASP A 125 -2.56 -21.66 1.60
C ASP A 125 -1.40 -21.31 0.64
N THR A 126 -1.63 -20.45 -0.37
CA THR A 126 -0.58 -20.01 -1.29
C THR A 126 0.39 -19.09 -0.57
N THR A 127 1.70 -19.29 -0.77
CA THR A 127 2.73 -18.41 -0.20
C THR A 127 3.42 -17.60 -1.28
N VAL A 128 3.49 -16.28 -1.10
CA VAL A 128 4.30 -15.35 -1.91
C VAL A 128 5.42 -14.81 -1.03
N ASN A 129 6.65 -15.17 -1.34
CA ASN A 129 7.84 -14.69 -0.64
C ASN A 129 8.54 -13.62 -1.47
N LEU A 130 8.71 -12.42 -0.91
CA LEU A 130 9.42 -11.32 -1.53
C LEU A 130 10.56 -10.86 -0.62
N GLY A 131 11.79 -10.97 -1.10
CA GLY A 131 12.97 -10.43 -0.40
C GLY A 131 13.93 -9.71 -1.34
N LYS A 132 14.99 -9.13 -0.78
CA LYS A 132 16.16 -8.65 -1.55
C LYS A 132 15.79 -7.73 -2.75
N SER A 133 14.95 -6.73 -2.50
CA SER A 133 14.53 -5.74 -3.51
C SER A 133 13.77 -6.34 -4.71
N SER A 134 13.13 -7.50 -4.54
CA SER A 134 12.16 -8.00 -5.50
C SER A 134 10.92 -7.10 -5.58
N THR A 135 10.23 -7.18 -6.72
CA THR A 135 9.00 -6.41 -6.94
C THR A 135 7.86 -7.32 -7.40
N PHE A 136 6.73 -7.24 -6.72
CA PHE A 136 5.45 -7.75 -7.18
C PHE A 136 4.55 -6.57 -7.54
N LYS A 137 4.14 -6.50 -8.80
CA LYS A 137 3.27 -5.44 -9.29
C LYS A 137 2.04 -6.05 -9.93
N SER A 138 0.86 -5.65 -9.48
CA SER A 138 -0.41 -5.97 -10.13
C SER A 138 -1.06 -4.69 -10.64
N ILE A 139 -1.14 -4.56 -11.96
CA ILE A 139 -1.96 -3.53 -12.63
C ILE A 139 -3.28 -4.09 -13.15
N GLY A 140 -3.50 -5.41 -13.05
CA GLY A 140 -4.81 -6.04 -13.20
C GLY A 140 -5.31 -6.66 -11.90
N ALA A 141 -6.35 -7.49 -11.98
CA ALA A 141 -7.03 -8.03 -10.80
C ALA A 141 -6.14 -9.00 -10.01
N LEU A 142 -6.10 -8.83 -8.69
CA LEU A 142 -5.46 -9.75 -7.76
C LEU A 142 -6.49 -10.27 -6.75
N GLU A 143 -6.64 -11.59 -6.68
CA GLU A 143 -7.50 -12.26 -5.72
C GLU A 143 -6.64 -13.21 -4.87
N VAL A 144 -6.70 -13.03 -3.56
CA VAL A 144 -5.93 -13.81 -2.59
C VAL A 144 -6.92 -14.49 -1.66
N PHE A 145 -6.95 -15.81 -1.72
CA PHE A 145 -7.89 -16.64 -0.98
C PHE A 145 -7.36 -17.03 0.42
N PRO A 146 -8.23 -17.61 1.28
CA PRO A 146 -7.93 -17.85 2.68
C PRO A 146 -6.60 -18.53 2.96
N GLN A 147 -5.99 -18.16 4.09
CA GLN A 147 -4.72 -18.70 4.61
C GLN A 147 -3.49 -18.47 3.70
N SER A 148 -3.64 -17.72 2.60
CA SER A 148 -2.49 -17.30 1.81
C SER A 148 -1.62 -16.31 2.57
N LEU A 149 -0.31 -16.37 2.33
CA LEU A 149 0.70 -15.52 2.95
C LEU A 149 1.43 -14.68 1.90
N PHE A 150 1.51 -13.36 2.12
CA PHE A 150 2.50 -12.48 1.50
C PHE A 150 3.58 -12.14 2.54
N ALA A 151 4.78 -12.70 2.37
CA ALA A 151 5.92 -12.40 3.21
C ALA A 151 6.84 -11.40 2.51
N LEU A 152 6.95 -10.19 3.06
CA LEU A 152 7.83 -9.12 2.56
C LEU A 152 9.00 -8.93 3.53
N THR A 153 10.22 -9.01 3.02
CA THR A 153 11.45 -8.72 3.78
C THR A 153 12.34 -7.74 3.04
N ASP A 154 13.28 -7.14 3.78
CA ASP A 154 14.27 -6.21 3.26
C ASP A 154 13.61 -5.00 2.57
N ASN A 155 14.02 -4.67 1.35
CA ASN A 155 13.47 -3.58 0.53
C ASN A 155 12.50 -4.11 -0.55
N ALA A 156 11.85 -5.25 -0.33
CA ALA A 156 10.85 -5.77 -1.25
C ALA A 156 9.70 -4.78 -1.48
N LYS A 157 9.13 -4.79 -2.69
CA LYS A 157 8.04 -3.88 -3.07
C LYS A 157 6.82 -4.63 -3.60
N VAL A 158 5.65 -4.29 -3.06
CA VAL A 158 4.34 -4.64 -3.63
C VAL A 158 3.66 -3.37 -4.14
N GLU A 159 3.16 -3.39 -5.37
CA GLU A 159 2.39 -2.29 -5.96
C GLU A 159 1.10 -2.81 -6.59
N LEU A 160 -0.03 -2.30 -6.13
CA LEU A 160 -1.36 -2.70 -6.57
C LEU A 160 -2.10 -1.51 -7.19
N SER A 161 -2.30 -1.53 -8.50
CA SER A 161 -2.89 -0.40 -9.24
C SER A 161 -4.33 -0.62 -9.70
N ALA A 162 -4.85 -1.85 -9.60
CA ALA A 162 -6.24 -2.18 -9.92
C ALA A 162 -6.98 -2.69 -8.67
N ARG A 163 -8.05 -3.49 -8.87
CA ARG A 163 -8.79 -4.11 -7.78
C ARG A 163 -7.99 -5.29 -7.23
N SER A 164 -7.72 -5.26 -5.92
CA SER A 164 -7.08 -6.34 -5.17
C SER A 164 -7.91 -6.70 -3.96
N VAL A 165 -8.22 -7.98 -3.80
CA VAL A 165 -9.01 -8.52 -2.69
C VAL A 165 -8.19 -9.54 -1.93
N PHE A 166 -8.06 -9.33 -0.62
CA PHE A 166 -7.45 -10.26 0.31
C PHE A 166 -8.53 -10.85 1.19
N ASP A 167 -8.81 -12.14 1.00
CA ASP A 167 -9.82 -12.89 1.73
C ASP A 167 -9.18 -13.84 2.75
N ASN A 168 -9.41 -13.60 4.03
CA ASN A 168 -8.79 -14.30 5.15
C ASN A 168 -7.28 -14.59 4.96
N ALA A 169 -6.54 -13.60 4.44
CA ALA A 169 -5.13 -13.73 4.04
C ALA A 169 -4.21 -12.92 4.96
N LEU A 170 -2.94 -13.34 5.08
CA LEU A 170 -1.94 -12.68 5.91
C LEU A 170 -0.88 -11.98 5.04
N ILE A 171 -0.58 -10.72 5.37
CA ILE A 171 0.60 -10.01 4.89
C ILE A 171 1.53 -9.79 6.06
N SER A 172 2.74 -10.35 6.01
CA SER A 172 3.79 -10.18 7.01
C SER A 172 4.92 -9.33 6.43
N MET A 173 5.10 -8.12 6.95
CA MET A 173 6.13 -7.18 6.51
C MET A 173 7.21 -7.02 7.59
N LYS A 174 8.44 -7.40 7.25
CA LYS A 174 9.65 -7.17 8.06
C LYS A 174 10.56 -6.21 7.28
N GLY A 175 10.10 -4.97 7.14
CA GLY A 175 10.57 -4.00 6.14
C GLY A 175 9.71 -4.01 4.87
N GLY A 176 10.22 -3.35 3.82
CA GLY A 176 9.59 -3.29 2.51
C GLY A 176 8.50 -2.25 2.37
N ASN A 177 7.96 -2.14 1.15
CA ASN A 177 6.95 -1.16 0.77
C ASN A 177 5.74 -1.85 0.14
N PHE A 178 4.56 -1.53 0.64
CA PHE A 178 3.27 -1.96 0.10
C PHE A 178 2.48 -0.73 -0.36
N GLU A 179 2.30 -0.59 -1.67
CA GLU A 179 1.63 0.55 -2.29
C GLU A 179 0.27 0.13 -2.86
N ASN A 180 -0.80 0.76 -2.39
CA ASN A 180 -2.10 0.74 -3.04
C ASN A 180 -2.27 2.00 -3.89
N LYS A 181 -2.51 1.83 -5.19
CA LYS A 181 -2.88 2.89 -6.14
C LYS A 181 -4.29 2.69 -6.72
N GLY A 182 -4.89 1.51 -6.53
CA GLY A 182 -6.19 1.12 -7.05
C GLY A 182 -7.26 1.00 -5.95
N THR A 183 -7.96 -0.14 -5.94
CA THR A 183 -8.93 -0.49 -4.89
C THR A 183 -8.44 -1.72 -4.15
N LEU A 184 -8.23 -1.57 -2.85
CA LEU A 184 -7.72 -2.60 -1.97
C LEU A 184 -8.76 -2.94 -0.91
N GLU A 185 -9.12 -4.21 -0.81
CA GLU A 185 -10.13 -4.70 0.12
C GLU A 185 -9.58 -5.87 0.93
N PHE A 186 -9.70 -5.78 2.25
CA PHE A 186 -9.44 -6.86 3.18
C PHE A 186 -10.78 -7.31 3.76
N SER A 187 -11.12 -8.58 3.57
CA SER A 187 -12.30 -9.19 4.19
C SER A 187 -12.00 -9.61 5.64
N ALA A 188 -13.01 -10.16 6.33
CA ALA A 188 -12.86 -10.71 7.67
C ALA A 188 -11.74 -11.78 7.73
N GLY A 189 -10.94 -11.73 8.79
CA GLY A 189 -9.80 -12.63 8.97
C GLY A 189 -8.51 -12.18 8.30
N SER A 190 -8.58 -11.29 7.29
CA SER A 190 -7.38 -10.78 6.64
C SER A 190 -6.57 -9.85 7.54
N ARG A 191 -5.24 -9.99 7.51
CA ARG A 191 -4.33 -9.27 8.40
C ARG A 191 -3.11 -8.70 7.68
N ILE A 192 -2.66 -7.53 8.09
CA ILE A 192 -1.30 -7.03 7.83
C ILE A 192 -0.58 -6.88 9.17
N ILE A 193 0.63 -7.46 9.27
CA ILE A 193 1.54 -7.27 10.41
C ILE A 193 2.82 -6.66 9.86
N ALA A 194 3.05 -5.39 10.17
CA ALA A 194 4.15 -4.60 9.65
C ALA A 194 5.12 -4.15 10.76
N SER A 195 6.40 -4.43 10.56
CA SER A 195 7.47 -4.16 11.51
C SER A 195 8.76 -3.76 10.79
N LYS A 196 9.76 -3.28 11.54
CA LYS A 196 11.11 -2.97 11.04
C LYS A 196 11.12 -1.96 9.88
N ASN A 197 10.53 -0.78 10.09
CA ASN A 197 10.45 0.31 9.11
C ASN A 197 9.68 -0.07 7.83
N ALA A 198 8.64 -0.90 7.96
CA ALA A 198 7.75 -1.20 6.85
C ALA A 198 6.92 0.03 6.45
N ILE A 199 6.66 0.18 5.16
CA ILE A 199 5.89 1.31 4.61
C ILE A 199 4.62 0.80 3.95
N LEU A 200 3.48 1.33 4.40
CA LEU A 200 2.17 1.15 3.77
C LEU A 200 1.73 2.49 3.18
N ALA A 201 1.62 2.57 1.86
CA ALA A 201 1.23 3.79 1.16
C ALA A 201 -0.11 3.59 0.46
N ASN A 202 -1.11 4.37 0.86
CA ASN A 202 -2.41 4.39 0.22
C ASN A 202 -2.58 5.63 -0.67
N HIS A 203 -2.61 5.40 -1.98
CA HIS A 203 -2.91 6.36 -3.03
C HIS A 203 -4.26 6.07 -3.72
N GLY A 204 -5.01 5.07 -3.26
CA GLY A 204 -6.28 4.64 -3.83
C GLY A 204 -7.40 4.51 -2.78
N ARG A 205 -8.36 3.62 -3.02
CA ARG A 205 -9.35 3.23 -2.03
C ARG A 205 -8.83 2.05 -1.23
N PHE A 206 -8.84 2.15 0.10
CA PHE A 206 -8.46 1.07 1.00
C PHE A 206 -9.59 0.79 1.98
N THR A 207 -10.12 -0.42 1.96
CA THR A 207 -11.20 -0.88 2.84
C THR A 207 -10.70 -2.00 3.74
N LEU A 208 -10.81 -1.79 5.06
CA LEU A 208 -10.62 -2.81 6.08
C LEU A 208 -11.99 -3.21 6.60
N SER A 209 -12.52 -4.36 6.15
CA SER A 209 -13.84 -4.85 6.55
C SER A 209 -13.85 -5.27 8.02
N SER A 210 -15.04 -5.42 8.60
CA SER A 210 -15.18 -5.97 9.95
C SER A 210 -14.45 -7.31 10.08
N GLY A 211 -13.72 -7.49 11.19
CA GLY A 211 -12.89 -8.68 11.45
C GLY A 211 -11.54 -8.71 10.72
N SER A 212 -11.22 -7.73 9.86
CA SER A 212 -9.88 -7.53 9.32
C SER A 212 -9.01 -6.68 10.26
N ALA A 213 -7.69 -6.80 10.16
CA ALA A 213 -6.78 -6.02 11.02
C ALA A 213 -5.48 -5.61 10.32
N VAL A 214 -4.96 -4.44 10.69
CA VAL A 214 -3.63 -3.98 10.30
C VAL A 214 -2.90 -3.49 11.55
N THR A 215 -1.68 -3.99 11.76
CA THR A 215 -0.82 -3.61 12.88
C THR A 215 0.53 -3.12 12.35
N LEU A 216 0.94 -1.93 12.79
CA LEU A 216 2.23 -1.33 12.47
C LEU A 216 3.05 -1.10 13.74
N SER A 217 4.31 -1.55 13.75
CA SER A 217 5.26 -1.37 14.87
C SER A 217 6.68 -1.10 14.36
N GLY A 218 7.65 -0.88 15.25
CA GLY A 218 9.07 -0.72 14.91
C GLY A 218 9.33 0.35 13.84
N SER A 219 8.90 1.59 14.09
CA SER A 219 9.03 2.75 13.18
C SER A 219 8.34 2.59 11.81
N SER A 220 7.41 1.65 11.66
CA SER A 220 6.64 1.48 10.41
C SER A 220 5.69 2.65 10.17
N GLN A 221 5.35 2.89 8.91
CA GLN A 221 4.63 4.09 8.49
C GLN A 221 3.41 3.77 7.64
N LEU A 222 2.29 4.41 7.93
CA LEU A 222 1.13 4.50 7.05
C LEU A 222 1.03 5.93 6.48
N SER A 223 1.01 6.06 5.15
CA SER A 223 0.64 7.31 4.49
C SER A 223 -0.66 7.14 3.73
N ASN A 224 -1.71 7.86 4.14
CA ASN A 224 -2.96 7.93 3.39
C ASN A 224 -3.00 9.20 2.55
N ARG A 225 -3.21 9.07 1.24
CA ARG A 225 -3.42 10.21 0.32
C ARG A 225 -4.79 10.22 -0.35
N ARG A 226 -5.62 9.21 -0.10
CA ARG A 226 -6.96 9.06 -0.66
C ARG A 226 -7.91 8.55 0.41
N ASN A 227 -8.60 7.44 0.19
CA ASN A 227 -9.72 7.04 1.03
C ASN A 227 -9.33 5.80 1.82
N ILE A 228 -9.48 5.89 3.14
CA ILE A 228 -9.50 4.73 4.04
C ILE A 228 -10.89 4.60 4.62
N LEU A 229 -11.48 3.41 4.47
CA LEU A 229 -12.71 3.00 5.14
C LEU A 229 -12.35 1.89 6.14
N LEU A 230 -12.44 2.21 7.42
CA LEU A 230 -12.04 1.33 8.52
C LEU A 230 -13.28 0.81 9.25
N GLN A 231 -13.65 -0.42 8.95
CA GLN A 231 -14.67 -1.21 9.66
C GLN A 231 -14.06 -2.29 10.56
N GLY A 232 -12.81 -2.68 10.28
CA GLY A 232 -11.97 -3.55 11.11
C GLY A 232 -11.09 -2.78 12.09
N SER A 233 -9.90 -3.30 12.38
CA SER A 233 -8.93 -2.69 13.29
C SER A 233 -7.69 -2.15 12.57
N LEU A 234 -7.23 -0.97 12.96
CA LEU A 234 -5.94 -0.42 12.56
C LEU A 234 -5.19 0.05 13.82
N SER A 235 -4.05 -0.58 14.11
CA SER A 235 -3.29 -0.32 15.34
C SER A 235 -1.84 0.07 15.04
N PHE A 236 -1.34 1.05 15.77
CA PHE A 236 0.04 1.52 15.73
C PHE A 236 0.66 1.41 17.12
N ALA A 237 1.87 0.86 17.19
CA ALA A 237 2.64 0.70 18.42
C ALA A 237 4.11 1.11 18.20
N ASP A 238 4.90 1.08 19.26
CA ASP A 238 6.25 1.65 19.32
C ASP A 238 6.28 3.08 18.75
N THR A 239 7.23 3.38 17.88
CA THR A 239 7.40 4.64 17.15
C THR A 239 6.69 4.63 15.79
N ALA A 240 5.71 3.73 15.56
CA ALA A 240 4.99 3.71 14.29
C ALA A 240 4.20 5.00 14.07
N SER A 241 4.00 5.37 12.80
CA SER A 241 3.38 6.65 12.46
C SER A 241 2.33 6.52 11.37
N CYS A 242 1.30 7.35 11.46
CA CYS A 242 0.28 7.53 10.46
C CYS A 242 0.22 9.00 10.04
N VAL A 243 0.27 9.26 8.73
CA VAL A 243 -0.03 10.59 8.20
C VAL A 243 -1.20 10.52 7.25
N ASN A 244 -2.26 11.22 7.60
CA ASN A 244 -3.48 11.30 6.80
C ASN A 244 -3.51 12.60 5.97
N TYR A 245 -3.38 12.47 4.65
CA TYR A 245 -3.58 13.52 3.66
C TYR A 245 -4.91 13.40 2.91
N GLY A 246 -5.73 12.38 3.20
CA GLY A 246 -6.98 12.11 2.50
C GLY A 246 -8.19 11.98 3.42
N ILE A 247 -9.24 11.32 2.93
CA ILE A 247 -10.42 11.01 3.74
C ILE A 247 -10.14 9.73 4.53
N PHE A 248 -10.30 9.82 5.84
CA PHE A 248 -10.21 8.69 6.75
C PHE A 248 -11.55 8.52 7.48
N GLU A 249 -12.23 7.42 7.22
CA GLU A 249 -13.51 7.09 7.85
C GLU A 249 -13.34 5.89 8.77
N VAL A 250 -13.47 6.13 10.08
CA VAL A 250 -13.59 5.07 11.09
C VAL A 250 -15.08 4.81 11.27
N GLU A 251 -15.58 3.74 10.66
CA GLU A 251 -16.99 3.36 10.71
C GLU A 251 -17.38 2.76 12.05
N GLN A 252 -18.69 2.63 12.28
CA GLN A 252 -19.19 1.92 13.46
C GLN A 252 -18.65 0.48 13.49
N GLY A 253 -18.10 0.06 14.64
CA GLY A 253 -17.40 -1.21 14.80
C GLY A 253 -15.92 -1.18 14.40
N GLY A 254 -15.48 -0.15 13.66
CA GLY A 254 -14.08 0.09 13.36
C GLY A 254 -13.30 0.61 14.58
N SER A 255 -12.02 0.24 14.68
CA SER A 255 -11.13 0.64 15.78
C SER A 255 -9.80 1.17 15.27
N LEU A 256 -9.43 2.37 15.71
CA LEU A 256 -8.16 3.02 15.40
C LEU A 256 -7.34 3.23 16.69
N LEU A 257 -6.21 2.54 16.83
CA LEU A 257 -5.49 2.44 18.10
C LEU A 257 -4.04 2.92 17.97
N PHE A 258 -3.56 3.68 18.95
CA PHE A 258 -2.17 4.13 19.05
C PHE A 258 -1.64 3.92 20.47
N SER A 259 -0.49 3.25 20.61
CA SER A 259 0.19 2.97 21.89
C SER A 259 1.70 3.21 21.81
N ASP A 260 2.41 3.12 22.95
CA ASP A 260 3.87 2.99 23.05
C ASP A 260 4.74 4.08 22.36
N GLY A 261 4.17 5.26 22.08
CA GLY A 261 4.85 6.36 21.39
C GLY A 261 4.42 6.55 19.93
N ALA A 262 3.40 5.82 19.47
CA ALA A 262 2.92 5.91 18.11
C ALA A 262 2.29 7.28 17.83
N SER A 263 2.30 7.70 16.57
CA SER A 263 1.86 9.05 16.19
C SER A 263 0.88 9.10 15.03
N LEU A 264 -0.02 10.09 15.09
CA LEU A 264 -0.96 10.44 14.05
C LEU A 264 -0.82 11.91 13.67
N GLY A 265 -0.54 12.19 12.40
CA GLY A 265 -0.69 13.52 11.81
C GLY A 265 -1.90 13.57 10.89
N ASN A 266 -2.98 14.25 11.29
CA ASN A 266 -4.13 14.46 10.42
C ASN A 266 -4.02 15.80 9.69
N GLN A 267 -3.82 15.75 8.37
CA GLN A 267 -3.72 16.91 7.48
C GLN A 267 -5.00 17.14 6.66
N HIS A 268 -5.99 16.24 6.75
CA HIS A 268 -7.24 16.33 6.01
C HIS A 268 -8.44 15.93 6.89
N VAL A 269 -9.40 15.17 6.36
CA VAL A 269 -10.69 14.93 7.01
C VAL A 269 -10.65 13.55 7.63
N MET A 270 -10.94 13.50 8.92
CA MET A 270 -11.14 12.27 9.67
C MET A 270 -12.56 12.27 10.25
N ASN A 271 -13.33 11.25 9.88
CA ASN A 271 -14.68 10.99 10.39
C ASN A 271 -14.61 9.81 11.36
N LEU A 272 -15.00 10.03 12.60
CA LEU A 272 -15.01 9.04 13.66
C LEU A 272 -16.45 8.69 14.03
N LYS A 273 -16.93 7.55 13.52
CA LYS A 273 -18.21 6.92 13.89
C LYS A 273 -18.00 5.68 14.77
N GLY A 274 -16.80 5.09 14.74
CA GLY A 274 -16.37 4.00 15.60
C GLY A 274 -15.47 4.47 16.75
N PHE A 275 -14.48 3.65 17.08
CA PHE A 275 -13.60 3.86 18.23
C PHE A 275 -12.22 4.34 17.80
N MET A 276 -11.69 5.33 18.52
CA MET A 276 -10.31 5.75 18.42
C MET A 276 -9.70 5.87 19.82
N SER A 277 -8.54 5.29 20.05
CA SER A 277 -7.82 5.37 21.33
C SER A 277 -6.35 5.72 21.14
N MET A 278 -5.87 6.59 22.01
CA MET A 278 -4.48 6.99 22.17
C MET A 278 -4.06 6.67 23.60
N SER A 279 -3.06 5.81 23.80
CA SER A 279 -2.54 5.42 25.12
C SER A 279 -1.06 5.74 25.27
N ASP A 280 -0.53 5.55 26.48
CA ASP A 280 0.90 5.66 26.81
C ASP A 280 1.49 7.00 26.39
N HIS A 281 2.54 7.01 25.56
CA HIS A 281 3.22 8.23 25.10
C HIS A 281 2.81 8.62 23.66
N SER A 282 1.67 8.13 23.19
CA SER A 282 1.22 8.37 21.82
C SER A 282 0.83 9.83 21.57
N ALA A 283 0.95 10.28 20.32
CA ALA A 283 0.76 11.67 19.93
C ALA A 283 -0.16 11.82 18.71
N PHE A 284 -1.18 12.67 18.82
CA PHE A 284 -2.07 13.03 17.73
C PHE A 284 -2.02 14.53 17.48
N GLU A 285 -1.55 14.94 16.30
CA GLU A 285 -1.70 16.31 15.81
C GLU A 285 -2.82 16.40 14.77
N ASN A 286 -3.91 17.07 15.11
CA ASN A 286 -4.96 17.41 14.16
C ASN A 286 -4.69 18.79 13.56
N ARG A 287 -4.39 18.88 12.27
CA ARG A 287 -4.17 20.16 11.55
C ARG A 287 -5.35 20.59 10.69
N ASN A 288 -6.31 19.70 10.46
CA ASN A 288 -7.46 19.98 9.61
C ASN A 288 -8.78 19.50 10.25
N GLY A 289 -9.59 18.68 9.60
CA GLY A 289 -10.93 18.32 10.09
C GLY A 289 -10.94 17.00 10.86
N LEU A 290 -11.38 17.04 12.12
CA LEU A 290 -11.78 15.86 12.87
C LEU A 290 -13.27 15.99 13.23
N LYS A 291 -14.07 15.01 12.83
CA LYS A 291 -15.50 14.96 13.16
C LYS A 291 -15.79 13.68 13.93
N ILE A 292 -16.21 13.84 15.18
CA ILE A 292 -16.69 12.77 16.05
C ILE A 292 -18.21 12.79 15.98
N TYR A 293 -18.80 11.72 15.46
CA TYR A 293 -20.25 11.55 15.35
C TYR A 293 -20.84 10.98 16.65
N ALA A 294 -22.14 11.08 16.86
CA ALA A 294 -22.83 10.54 18.04
C ALA A 294 -22.48 9.09 18.41
N SER A 295 -22.22 8.22 17.42
CA SER A 295 -21.82 6.83 17.67
C SER A 295 -20.33 6.64 17.98
N GLY A 296 -19.52 7.66 17.70
CA GLY A 296 -18.07 7.61 17.81
C GLY A 296 -17.57 7.92 19.22
N LEU A 297 -16.39 7.38 19.53
CA LEU A 297 -15.71 7.60 20.79
C LEU A 297 -14.22 7.82 20.55
N LEU A 298 -13.70 8.93 21.07
CA LEU A 298 -12.27 9.24 21.15
C LEU A 298 -11.80 9.15 22.61
N GLU A 299 -10.87 8.24 22.88
CA GLU A 299 -10.25 8.09 24.20
C GLU A 299 -8.77 8.48 24.17
N LEU A 300 -8.37 9.25 25.18
CA LEU A 300 -6.99 9.57 25.49
C LEU A 300 -6.68 9.05 26.89
N ASP A 301 -5.68 8.21 27.02
CA ASP A 301 -5.24 7.61 28.29
C ASP A 301 -3.71 7.69 28.46
N GLY A 302 -3.23 7.33 29.65
CA GLY A 302 -1.80 7.34 29.97
C GLY A 302 -1.24 8.76 29.94
N SER A 303 -0.14 8.98 29.23
CA SER A 303 0.48 10.30 29.01
C SER A 303 0.29 10.76 27.56
N SER A 304 -0.76 10.27 26.89
CA SER A 304 -1.01 10.54 25.47
C SER A 304 -1.35 12.01 25.23
N ARG A 305 -1.07 12.52 24.04
CA ARG A 305 -1.29 13.94 23.73
C ARG A 305 -2.02 14.13 22.41
N LEU A 306 -3.14 14.83 22.45
CA LEU A 306 -3.82 15.37 21.28
C LEU A 306 -3.63 16.89 21.20
N ILE A 307 -2.97 17.37 20.15
CA ILE A 307 -2.86 18.80 19.84
C ILE A 307 -3.79 19.10 18.67
N ASN A 308 -4.84 19.89 18.94
CA ASN A 308 -5.71 20.37 17.88
C ASN A 308 -5.27 21.74 17.39
N ARG A 309 -4.82 21.81 16.14
CA ARG A 309 -4.58 23.05 15.36
C ARG A 309 -5.64 23.25 14.26
N GLY A 310 -6.46 22.23 14.03
CA GLY A 310 -7.53 22.21 13.04
C GLY A 310 -8.90 22.44 13.65
N SER A 311 -9.95 22.04 12.94
CA SER A 311 -11.33 22.08 13.43
C SER A 311 -11.71 20.72 14.00
N ILE A 312 -12.36 20.75 15.17
CA ILE A 312 -13.02 19.58 15.76
C ILE A 312 -14.53 19.86 15.81
N TYR A 313 -15.32 18.94 15.26
CA TYR A 313 -16.75 18.86 15.53
C TYR A 313 -16.97 17.61 16.38
N ASN A 314 -17.56 17.77 17.56
CA ASN A 314 -17.85 16.66 18.46
C ASN A 314 -19.35 16.59 18.75
N ASP A 315 -19.97 15.50 18.33
CA ASP A 315 -21.34 15.09 18.64
C ASP A 315 -21.37 13.74 19.41
N GLY A 316 -20.19 13.13 19.62
CA GLY A 316 -20.03 11.82 20.26
C GLY A 316 -19.25 11.88 21.58
N GLY A 317 -18.68 10.72 21.93
CA GLY A 317 -17.89 10.55 23.15
C GLY A 317 -16.47 11.09 22.99
N MET A 318 -16.01 11.81 24.01
CA MET A 318 -14.59 12.12 24.20
C MET A 318 -14.25 11.93 25.67
N ALA A 319 -13.27 11.06 25.95
CA ALA A 319 -12.80 10.78 27.31
C ALA A 319 -11.29 10.97 27.42
N THR A 320 -10.87 11.47 28.57
CA THR A 320 -9.47 11.70 28.94
C THR A 320 -9.25 11.13 30.33
N SER A 321 -8.27 10.25 30.48
CA SER A 321 -7.85 9.65 31.75
C SER A 321 -6.32 9.69 31.92
N GLY A 322 -5.87 9.40 33.14
CA GLY A 322 -4.44 9.47 33.48
C GLY A 322 -3.88 10.89 33.38
N GLU A 323 -2.72 11.03 32.76
CA GLU A 323 -2.04 12.29 32.47
C GLU A 323 -2.28 12.77 31.03
N ALA A 324 -3.26 12.20 30.34
CA ALA A 324 -3.51 12.49 28.95
C ALA A 324 -3.91 13.96 28.73
N VAL A 325 -3.43 14.55 27.65
CA VAL A 325 -3.61 15.97 27.37
C VAL A 325 -4.37 16.18 26.07
N PHE A 326 -5.51 16.86 26.15
CA PHE A 326 -6.16 17.49 25.01
C PHE A 326 -5.84 18.99 24.98
N ASP A 327 -4.97 19.39 24.06
CA ASP A 327 -4.54 20.78 23.84
C ASP A 327 -5.24 21.34 22.61
N ASN A 328 -6.37 22.01 22.81
CA ASN A 328 -7.06 22.71 21.75
C ASN A 328 -6.43 24.08 21.51
N ARG A 329 -5.74 24.26 20.39
CA ARG A 329 -5.11 25.55 19.99
C ARG A 329 -5.94 26.35 19.00
N LYS A 330 -7.08 25.81 18.54
CA LYS A 330 -8.00 26.49 17.64
C LYS A 330 -9.37 26.61 18.30
N PHE A 331 -9.60 27.75 18.94
CA PHE A 331 -10.88 28.06 19.56
C PHE A 331 -11.79 28.80 18.57
N TYR A 332 -13.00 28.28 18.38
CA TYR A 332 -14.09 28.99 17.72
C TYR A 332 -15.11 29.36 18.79
N PHE A 333 -15.32 30.66 19.02
CA PHE A 333 -16.44 31.15 19.81
C PHE A 333 -17.66 31.29 18.87
N ASP A 334 -18.71 30.48 19.06
CA ASP A 334 -19.99 30.73 18.39
C ASP A 334 -20.76 31.82 19.15
N ALA A 335 -20.65 33.07 18.69
CA ALA A 335 -21.29 34.23 19.29
C ALA A 335 -22.84 34.25 19.12
N ARG A 336 -23.44 33.23 18.49
CA ARG A 336 -24.90 33.17 18.25
C ARG A 336 -25.69 32.57 19.42
N ASN A 337 -25.03 31.99 20.42
CA ASN A 337 -25.65 31.60 21.69
C ASN A 337 -25.57 32.72 22.73
N LYS A 338 -26.18 33.89 22.44
CA LYS A 338 -26.55 34.79 23.54
C LYS A 338 -27.78 34.21 24.24
N PRO A 339 -27.81 34.08 25.57
CA PRO A 339 -29.08 33.84 26.26
C PRO A 339 -30.04 34.95 25.84
N GLN A 340 -31.23 34.58 25.39
CA GLN A 340 -32.31 35.55 25.21
C GLN A 340 -32.58 36.18 26.58
N GLU A 341 -32.17 37.44 26.73
CA GLU A 341 -32.55 38.29 27.83
C GLU A 341 -34.07 38.35 27.83
N GLN A 342 -34.71 37.69 28.80
CA GLN A 342 -36.17 37.74 28.95
C GLN A 342 -36.56 39.20 29.12
N ALA A 343 -37.35 39.72 28.19
CA ALA A 343 -37.90 41.06 28.29
C ALA A 343 -38.65 41.20 29.63
N PRO A 344 -38.44 42.30 30.38
CA PRO A 344 -39.13 42.49 31.65
C PRO A 344 -40.64 42.53 31.44
N ALA A 345 -41.37 41.80 32.28
CA ALA A 345 -42.82 41.73 32.25
C ALA A 345 -43.42 43.13 32.40
N VAL A 346 -44.21 43.55 31.41
CA VAL A 346 -45.02 44.78 31.48
C VAL A 346 -46.07 44.59 32.58
N PRO A 347 -46.11 45.43 33.62
CA PRO A 347 -47.16 45.34 34.62
C PRO A 347 -48.49 45.71 33.99
N ARG A 348 -49.45 44.78 34.03
CA ARG A 348 -50.86 45.09 33.79
C ARG A 348 -51.34 46.04 34.88
N GLN A 349 -51.53 47.31 34.54
CA GLN A 349 -52.39 48.18 35.35
C GLN A 349 -53.84 47.80 35.06
N GLY A 350 -54.52 47.31 36.08
CA GLY A 350 -55.96 47.10 36.08
C GLY A 350 -56.67 48.39 36.50
N ILE A 351 -57.75 48.67 35.77
CA ILE A 351 -58.89 49.57 36.02
C ILE A 351 -58.54 51.04 36.29
#